data_AF-A0ABD3MGH7-F1
#
_entry.id   AF-A0ABD3MGH7-F1
#
_cell.length_a   1.000
_cell.length_b   1.000
_cell.length_c   1.000
_cell.angle_alpha   90.00
_cell.angle_beta   90.00
_cell.angle_gamma   90.00
#
_symmetry.space_group_name_H-M   'P 1'
#
loop_
_entity.id
_entity.type
_entity.pdbx_description
1 polymer ?
#
loop_
_entity_poly.entity_id
_entity_poly.type
_entity_poly.pdbx_seq_one_letter_code
_entity_poly.pdbx_strand_id
1 'polypeptide(L)'
;MTTMTTLSADPLRQPSPHLLPTLEEPTISRSISQSSCDCEGVSFESLNATELIDNSTRQYNVVRLACGVTVHVGENVLESYPGILDVLNYDILGCVSVLPGSTHKLVRRTKIWINHSYAYGPLSNPTRVWHSTAHHYPGWLLCVRDKSEKANSIEIYNAGEYQRMRLHYNGHGLLLHELCHIIHQQVLPGGLDNAMVIEFHKVAKESGKYSKVLRRDWALKQVDTDMAYCLVNHKEFFSEISVAYLADCYYGVEKEGTTVMAKCSPPFISIDVIERIQQQAEDSMWKSCTNACGVTSKSNHPVMLVPHCSKFFPFTKDQLRRYDPRVFNCFVKLWEFIESWEDAEGKGCDWCDWF
;
A
#
# COMPACT_ATOMS: atom_id res chain seq x y z
N MET A 1 38.65 61.72 35.38
CA MET A 1 38.02 60.66 34.56
C MET A 1 37.40 59.68 35.52
N THR A 2 36.17 59.29 35.25
CA THR A 2 35.05 59.39 36.19
C THR A 2 34.77 58.11 37.00
N THR A 3 34.23 58.37 38.18
CA THR A 3 33.81 57.57 39.34
C THR A 3 32.46 56.83 39.22
N MET A 4 32.21 55.92 40.20
CA MET A 4 30.90 55.61 40.87
C MET A 4 29.86 54.78 40.08
N THR A 5 28.93 53.95 40.62
CA THR A 5 28.60 53.32 41.92
C THR A 5 27.43 52.35 41.68
N THR A 6 27.19 51.44 42.63
CA THR A 6 26.19 50.36 42.79
C THR A 6 24.69 50.76 42.84
N LEU A 7 23.80 49.73 42.75
CA LEU A 7 22.36 49.56 43.17
C LEU A 7 21.45 49.21 41.97
N SER A 8 20.37 48.39 41.97
CA SER A 8 19.55 47.62 42.93
C SER A 8 18.56 46.74 42.10
N ALA A 9 17.95 45.70 42.71
CA ALA A 9 16.75 44.94 42.25
C ALA A 9 15.52 45.87 42.03
N ASP A 10 14.42 45.56 41.31
CA ASP A 10 13.52 44.39 41.30
C ASP A 10 12.55 44.44 40.04
N PRO A 11 11.37 43.78 39.90
CA PRO A 11 11.06 42.82 38.83
C PRO A 11 9.86 43.21 37.90
N LEU A 12 9.45 42.26 37.04
CA LEU A 12 8.17 42.19 36.28
C LEU A 12 8.04 43.01 34.98
N ARG A 13 8.16 42.30 33.84
CA ARG A 13 7.10 42.29 32.81
C ARG A 13 7.34 41.18 31.78
N GLN A 14 6.47 40.18 31.78
CA GLN A 14 6.27 39.28 30.66
C GLN A 14 5.74 40.06 29.44
N PRO A 15 6.18 39.75 28.21
CA PRO A 15 5.42 40.08 27.01
C PRO A 15 4.45 38.95 26.68
N SER A 16 3.16 39.31 26.55
CA SER A 16 2.07 38.46 26.10
C SER A 16 2.31 37.83 24.71
N PRO A 17 1.73 36.64 24.45
CA PRO A 17 1.75 36.00 23.15
C PRO A 17 0.76 36.70 22.21
N HIS A 18 1.26 37.24 21.09
CA HIS A 18 0.38 37.66 20.00
C HIS A 18 -0.01 36.44 19.16
N LEU A 19 -1.33 36.27 19.07
CA LEU A 19 -2.05 35.23 18.36
C LEU A 19 -1.60 35.10 16.89
N LEU A 20 -1.19 33.90 16.51
CA LEU A 20 -1.25 33.42 15.13
C LEU A 20 -2.53 32.59 14.96
N PRO A 21 -3.25 32.69 13.83
CA PRO A 21 -4.51 31.98 13.63
C PRO A 21 -4.24 30.47 13.54
N THR A 22 -4.81 29.72 14.48
CA THR A 22 -4.96 28.27 14.39
C THR A 22 -5.87 27.96 13.21
N LEU A 23 -5.33 27.34 12.17
CA LEU A 23 -6.14 26.68 11.14
C LEU A 23 -6.70 25.40 11.76
N GLU A 24 -8.00 25.41 11.99
CA GLU A 24 -8.79 24.29 12.50
C GLU A 24 -8.65 23.06 11.59
N GLU A 25 -8.31 21.92 12.19
CA GLU A 25 -8.45 20.61 11.56
C GLU A 25 -9.96 20.32 11.35
N PRO A 26 -10.36 19.70 10.22
CA PRO A 26 -11.74 19.29 10.04
C PRO A 26 -12.09 18.21 11.06
N THR A 27 -12.83 18.62 12.08
CA THR A 27 -13.42 17.74 13.09
C THR A 27 -14.52 16.94 12.41
N ILE A 28 -14.26 15.67 12.08
CA ILE A 28 -15.32 14.71 11.76
C ILE A 28 -16.00 14.38 13.10
N SER A 29 -17.12 15.03 13.36
CA SER A 29 -18.02 14.70 14.45
C SER A 29 -18.62 13.31 14.21
N ARG A 30 -18.07 12.29 14.88
CA ARG A 30 -18.85 11.13 15.30
C ARG A 30 -18.76 11.04 16.81
N SER A 31 -19.90 11.32 17.42
CA SER A 31 -20.18 11.18 18.84
C SER A 31 -19.75 9.81 19.36
N ILE A 32 -18.68 9.78 20.16
CA ILE A 32 -18.47 8.75 21.16
C ILE A 32 -18.97 9.35 22.47
N SER A 33 -20.24 9.11 22.78
CA SER A 33 -20.73 9.23 24.15
C SER A 33 -20.53 7.87 24.82
N GLN A 34 -19.64 7.84 25.82
CA GLN A 34 -19.78 6.92 26.93
C GLN A 34 -21.17 7.15 27.55
N SER A 35 -22.07 6.19 27.44
CA SER A 35 -23.27 6.14 28.28
C SER A 35 -23.38 4.76 28.89
N SER A 36 -23.48 4.78 30.21
CA SER A 36 -23.94 3.72 31.09
C SER A 36 -25.13 2.95 30.52
N CYS A 37 -25.14 1.67 30.87
CA CYS A 37 -26.28 0.78 30.83
C CYS A 37 -27.54 1.42 31.44
N ASP A 38 -28.53 1.72 30.59
CA ASP A 38 -29.92 1.88 31.00
C ASP A 38 -30.77 1.02 30.05
N CYS A 39 -31.19 -0.11 30.57
CA CYS A 39 -31.92 -1.16 29.86
C CYS A 39 -33.41 -0.99 30.12
N GLU A 40 -34.10 -0.03 29.48
CA GLU A 40 -35.56 0.00 29.53
C GLU A 40 -36.16 0.37 28.17
N GLY A 41 -36.89 -0.59 27.58
CA GLY A 41 -38.03 -0.28 26.72
C GLY A 41 -37.89 -0.37 25.19
N VAL A 42 -36.99 -1.19 24.64
CA VAL A 42 -37.04 -1.54 23.20
C VAL A 42 -37.37 -3.01 23.04
N SER A 43 -38.53 -3.31 22.46
CA SER A 43 -38.91 -4.69 22.13
C SER A 43 -37.87 -5.31 21.20
N PHE A 44 -37.38 -6.48 21.58
CA PHE A 44 -36.24 -7.20 20.99
C PHE A 44 -36.54 -7.83 19.61
N GLU A 45 -37.58 -7.37 18.92
CA GLU A 45 -38.13 -8.03 17.72
C GLU A 45 -37.99 -7.21 16.42
N SER A 46 -37.33 -6.04 16.44
CA SER A 46 -37.27 -5.18 15.25
C SER A 46 -35.90 -4.59 14.88
N LEU A 47 -34.80 -5.12 15.41
CA LEU A 47 -33.51 -4.97 14.75
C LEU A 47 -33.38 -6.10 13.74
N ASN A 48 -33.91 -5.87 12.54
CA ASN A 48 -33.75 -6.74 11.39
C ASN A 48 -32.33 -7.32 11.38
N ALA A 49 -32.25 -8.65 11.54
CA ALA A 49 -31.07 -9.45 11.31
C ALA A 49 -30.59 -9.14 9.89
N THR A 50 -29.70 -8.17 9.75
CA THR A 50 -29.17 -7.80 8.44
C THR A 50 -28.32 -8.96 8.00
N GLU A 51 -28.86 -9.76 7.09
CA GLU A 51 -28.18 -10.94 6.58
C GLU A 51 -26.90 -10.48 5.87
N LEU A 52 -25.76 -10.91 6.38
CA LEU A 52 -24.43 -10.60 5.84
C LEU A 52 -24.02 -11.70 4.87
N ILE A 53 -23.25 -11.34 3.84
CA ILE A 53 -22.49 -12.31 3.06
C ILE A 53 -21.64 -13.15 4.01
N ASP A 54 -21.78 -14.46 3.93
CA ASP A 54 -21.01 -15.42 4.73
C ASP A 54 -19.94 -16.11 3.87
N ASN A 55 -18.74 -15.53 3.89
CA ASN A 55 -17.59 -16.09 3.19
C ASN A 55 -16.90 -17.21 3.97
N SER A 56 -17.25 -17.45 5.24
CA SER A 56 -16.65 -18.51 6.06
C SER A 56 -16.91 -19.92 5.47
N THR A 57 -17.98 -20.06 4.70
CA THR A 57 -18.39 -21.31 4.05
C THR A 57 -17.78 -21.53 2.66
N ARG A 58 -17.10 -20.52 2.09
CA ARG A 58 -16.46 -20.63 0.77
C ARG A 58 -15.51 -21.81 0.70
N GLN A 59 -15.52 -22.51 -0.42
CA GLN A 59 -14.63 -23.64 -0.67
C GLN A 59 -13.40 -23.19 -1.46
N TYR A 60 -12.27 -23.80 -1.15
CA TYR A 60 -10.99 -23.52 -1.81
C TYR A 60 -10.27 -24.81 -2.12
N ASN A 61 -9.85 -24.97 -3.37
CA ASN A 61 -8.94 -26.03 -3.78
C ASN A 61 -7.52 -25.65 -3.36
N VAL A 62 -6.84 -26.52 -2.62
CA VAL A 62 -5.49 -26.24 -2.13
C VAL A 62 -4.47 -26.76 -3.14
N VAL A 63 -3.59 -25.87 -3.60
CA VAL A 63 -2.53 -26.18 -4.56
C VAL A 63 -1.19 -25.77 -3.98
N ARG A 64 -0.19 -26.65 -4.03
CA ARG A 64 1.19 -26.30 -3.70
C ARG A 64 1.94 -25.97 -4.99
N LEU A 65 2.45 -24.74 -5.08
CA LEU A 65 3.22 -24.27 -6.23
C LEU A 65 4.63 -24.87 -6.24
N ALA A 66 5.31 -24.80 -7.39
CA ALA A 66 6.68 -25.30 -7.54
C ALA A 66 7.68 -24.57 -6.63
N CYS A 67 7.46 -23.28 -6.35
CA CYS A 67 8.24 -22.50 -5.37
C CYS A 67 7.97 -22.89 -3.91
N GLY A 68 7.05 -23.84 -3.65
CA GLY A 68 6.75 -24.40 -2.34
C GLY A 68 5.62 -23.71 -1.57
N VAL A 69 5.18 -22.52 -2.00
CA VAL A 69 4.06 -21.77 -1.42
C VAL A 69 2.72 -22.47 -1.66
N THR A 70 1.84 -22.41 -0.67
CA THR A 70 0.47 -22.95 -0.75
C THR A 70 -0.52 -21.88 -1.17
N VAL A 71 -1.29 -22.16 -2.22
CA VAL A 71 -2.37 -21.31 -2.73
C VAL A 71 -3.72 -21.98 -2.51
N HIS A 72 -4.64 -21.25 -1.88
CA HIS A 72 -6.04 -21.59 -1.75
C HIS A 72 -6.82 -20.95 -2.91
N VAL A 73 -7.27 -21.78 -3.84
CA VAL A 73 -7.88 -21.36 -5.10
C VAL A 73 -9.40 -21.44 -4.99
N GLY A 74 -10.06 -20.28 -5.04
CA GLY A 74 -11.51 -20.18 -4.99
C GLY A 74 -12.19 -20.67 -6.27
N GLU A 75 -13.51 -20.82 -6.20
CA GLU A 75 -14.35 -21.26 -7.32
C GLU A 75 -14.15 -20.39 -8.58
N ASN A 76 -14.24 -21.03 -9.75
CA ASN A 76 -14.14 -20.43 -11.09
C ASN A 76 -12.82 -19.72 -11.44
N VAL A 77 -11.83 -19.70 -10.53
CA VAL A 77 -10.53 -19.04 -10.77
C VAL A 77 -9.78 -19.70 -11.93
N LEU A 78 -9.58 -21.02 -11.90
CA LEU A 78 -8.79 -21.72 -12.92
C LEU A 78 -9.53 -21.86 -14.25
N GLU A 79 -10.87 -21.91 -14.21
CA GLU A 79 -11.69 -21.90 -15.42
C GLU A 79 -11.59 -20.56 -16.16
N SER A 80 -11.62 -19.45 -15.41
CA SER A 80 -11.56 -18.10 -15.98
C SER A 80 -10.13 -17.64 -16.29
N TYR A 81 -9.15 -18.13 -15.52
CA TYR A 81 -7.75 -17.71 -15.57
C TYR A 81 -6.80 -18.91 -15.47
N PRO A 82 -6.73 -19.78 -16.48
CA PRO A 82 -5.99 -21.05 -16.40
C PRO A 82 -4.48 -20.89 -16.15
N GLY A 83 -3.87 -19.76 -16.55
CA GLY A 83 -2.44 -19.49 -16.33
C GLY A 83 -2.10 -18.78 -15.00
N ILE A 84 -3.07 -18.52 -14.12
CA ILE A 84 -2.84 -17.69 -12.93
C ILE A 84 -1.85 -18.30 -11.94
N LEU A 85 -1.80 -19.63 -11.82
CA LEU A 85 -0.88 -20.30 -10.90
C LEU A 85 0.57 -20.18 -11.37
N ASP A 86 0.82 -20.23 -12.68
CA ASP A 86 2.16 -20.00 -13.25
C ASP A 86 2.60 -18.56 -13.02
N VAL A 87 1.69 -17.59 -13.18
CA VAL A 87 1.94 -16.18 -12.89
C VAL A 87 2.29 -15.97 -11.41
N LEU A 88 1.53 -16.57 -10.48
CA LEU A 88 1.83 -16.49 -9.05
C LEU A 88 3.18 -17.14 -8.72
N ASN A 89 3.46 -18.32 -9.28
CA ASN A 89 4.74 -19.00 -9.08
C ASN A 89 5.92 -18.15 -9.56
N TYR A 90 5.80 -17.57 -10.76
CA TYR A 90 6.79 -16.64 -11.32
C TYR A 90 6.99 -15.41 -10.41
N ASP A 91 5.89 -14.82 -9.94
CA ASP A 91 5.96 -13.63 -9.09
C ASP A 91 6.59 -13.91 -7.73
N ILE A 92 6.26 -15.04 -7.11
CA ILE A 92 6.87 -15.46 -5.83
C ILE A 92 8.37 -15.66 -6.01
N LEU A 93 8.80 -16.32 -7.09
CA LEU A 93 10.22 -16.49 -7.38
C LEU A 93 10.93 -15.14 -7.55
N GLY A 94 10.30 -14.17 -8.22
CA GLY A 94 10.81 -12.81 -8.33
C GLY A 94 10.87 -12.06 -6.99
N CYS A 95 9.93 -12.31 -6.08
CA CYS A 95 10.01 -11.79 -4.71
C CYS A 95 11.20 -12.42 -3.94
N VAL A 96 11.33 -13.75 -4.01
CA VAL A 96 12.38 -14.50 -3.33
C VAL A 96 13.77 -14.12 -3.83
N SER A 97 13.93 -13.77 -5.11
CA SER A 97 15.23 -13.36 -5.66
C SER A 97 15.74 -12.02 -5.12
N VAL A 98 14.86 -11.15 -4.60
CA VAL A 98 15.25 -9.85 -4.03
C VAL A 98 15.16 -9.80 -2.51
N LEU A 99 14.38 -10.69 -1.90
CA LEU A 99 14.26 -10.80 -0.45
C LEU A 99 15.47 -11.51 0.17
N PRO A 100 15.93 -11.09 1.36
CA PRO A 100 17.04 -11.75 2.03
C PRO A 100 16.66 -13.19 2.40
N GLY A 101 17.65 -14.10 2.35
CA GLY A 101 17.47 -15.53 2.61
C GLY A 101 16.82 -15.85 3.95
N SER A 102 17.06 -15.02 4.97
CA SER A 102 16.43 -15.08 6.29
C SER A 102 14.90 -15.14 6.23
N THR A 103 14.28 -14.50 5.23
CA THR A 103 12.82 -14.41 5.09
C THR A 103 12.21 -15.53 4.24
N HIS A 104 12.99 -16.34 3.53
CA HIS A 104 12.46 -17.27 2.53
C HIS A 104 11.54 -18.33 3.14
N LYS A 105 11.85 -18.82 4.35
CA LYS A 105 10.98 -19.76 5.07
C LYS A 105 9.64 -19.12 5.48
N LEU A 106 9.63 -17.82 5.80
CA LEU A 106 8.42 -17.04 6.06
C LEU A 106 7.57 -16.89 4.81
N VAL A 107 8.19 -16.54 3.69
CA VAL A 107 7.50 -16.46 2.39
C VAL A 107 6.86 -17.80 2.04
N ARG A 108 7.59 -18.91 2.18
CA ARG A 108 7.07 -20.26 1.86
C ARG A 108 5.87 -20.69 2.71
N ARG A 109 5.81 -20.29 3.99
CA ARG A 109 4.68 -20.60 4.88
C ARG A 109 3.51 -19.63 4.78
N THR A 110 3.73 -18.43 4.24
CA THR A 110 2.67 -17.46 3.96
C THR A 110 1.73 -18.02 2.89
N LYS A 111 0.47 -18.25 3.27
CA LYS A 111 -0.56 -18.73 2.33
C LYS A 111 -1.01 -17.60 1.41
N ILE A 112 -1.44 -17.96 0.20
CA ILE A 112 -2.13 -17.05 -0.72
C ILE A 112 -3.53 -17.56 -0.96
N TRP A 113 -4.54 -16.71 -0.81
CA TRP A 113 -5.92 -16.99 -1.16
C TRP A 113 -6.27 -16.23 -2.42
N ILE A 114 -6.77 -16.89 -3.45
CA ILE A 114 -7.10 -16.23 -4.71
C ILE A 114 -8.55 -16.51 -5.11
N ASN A 115 -9.23 -15.47 -5.55
CA ASN A 115 -10.66 -15.51 -5.84
C ASN A 115 -10.95 -14.97 -7.25
N HIS A 116 -12.04 -15.44 -7.85
CA HIS A 116 -12.55 -14.89 -9.11
C HIS A 116 -13.29 -13.56 -8.86
N SER A 117 -14.01 -13.46 -7.75
CA SER A 117 -14.65 -12.23 -7.28
C SER A 117 -14.84 -12.30 -5.77
N TYR A 118 -15.01 -11.13 -5.15
CA TYR A 118 -15.19 -11.04 -3.71
C TYR A 118 -16.10 -9.89 -3.30
N ALA A 119 -16.87 -10.11 -2.24
CA ALA A 119 -17.66 -9.09 -1.58
C ALA A 119 -17.90 -9.47 -0.11
N TYR A 120 -18.15 -8.46 0.73
CA TYR A 120 -18.54 -8.65 2.13
C TYR A 120 -19.60 -7.62 2.54
N GLY A 121 -20.14 -7.77 3.75
CA GLY A 121 -21.15 -6.88 4.31
C GLY A 121 -22.59 -7.32 4.01
N PRO A 122 -23.58 -6.42 4.19
CA PRO A 122 -24.99 -6.74 4.00
C PRO A 122 -25.32 -7.28 2.61
N LEU A 123 -26.14 -8.32 2.52
CA LEU A 123 -26.64 -8.86 1.24
C LEU A 123 -27.40 -7.79 0.42
N SER A 124 -28.10 -6.90 1.11
CA SER A 124 -28.86 -5.80 0.48
C SER A 124 -27.97 -4.72 -0.14
N ASN A 125 -26.73 -4.57 0.33
CA ASN A 125 -25.78 -3.57 -0.17
C ASN A 125 -24.33 -4.04 0.00
N PRO A 126 -23.88 -5.00 -0.83
CA PRO A 126 -22.60 -5.64 -0.63
C PRO A 126 -21.44 -4.72 -1.03
N THR A 127 -20.39 -4.70 -0.21
CA THR A 127 -19.13 -4.05 -0.56
C THR A 127 -18.31 -5.01 -1.43
N ARG A 128 -18.14 -4.66 -2.70
CA ARG A 128 -17.33 -5.44 -3.66
C ARG A 128 -15.88 -5.02 -3.61
N VAL A 129 -14.97 -5.99 -3.59
CA VAL A 129 -13.52 -5.77 -3.55
C VAL A 129 -12.80 -6.63 -4.58
N TRP A 130 -11.68 -6.12 -5.07
CA TRP A 130 -10.90 -6.74 -6.16
C TRP A 130 -9.38 -6.63 -5.99
N HIS A 131 -8.92 -5.92 -4.96
CA HIS A 131 -7.49 -5.70 -4.71
C HIS A 131 -6.81 -6.92 -4.06
N SER A 132 -5.50 -6.82 -3.85
CA SER A 132 -4.73 -7.73 -3.01
C SER A 132 -4.56 -7.13 -1.61
N THR A 133 -4.46 -7.96 -0.58
CA THR A 133 -4.30 -7.50 0.81
C THR A 133 -3.61 -8.54 1.68
N ALA A 134 -2.79 -8.08 2.62
CA ALA A 134 -2.30 -8.89 3.73
C ALA A 134 -3.28 -8.85 4.93
N HIS A 135 -3.74 -10.02 5.35
CA HIS A 135 -4.58 -10.17 6.54
C HIS A 135 -3.70 -10.37 7.77
N HIS A 136 -3.60 -9.36 8.63
CA HIS A 136 -2.72 -9.42 9.81
C HIS A 136 -3.29 -10.25 10.98
N TYR A 137 -4.57 -10.05 11.29
CA TYR A 137 -5.22 -10.63 12.46
C TYR A 137 -6.63 -11.11 12.10
N PRO A 138 -7.18 -12.11 12.81
CA PRO A 138 -8.48 -12.70 12.48
C PRO A 138 -9.67 -11.81 12.84
N GLY A 139 -9.49 -10.76 13.65
CA GLY A 139 -10.59 -9.97 14.21
C GLY A 139 -11.51 -9.38 13.14
N TRP A 140 -10.96 -8.74 12.11
CA TRP A 140 -11.76 -8.18 11.02
C TRP A 140 -12.47 -9.27 10.20
N LEU A 141 -11.77 -10.36 9.89
CA LEU A 141 -12.31 -11.51 9.15
C LEU A 141 -13.55 -12.09 9.86
N LEU A 142 -13.47 -12.27 11.18
CA LEU A 142 -14.60 -12.74 11.99
C LEU A 142 -15.78 -11.75 11.95
N CYS A 143 -15.51 -10.44 12.06
CA CYS A 143 -16.54 -9.40 12.00
C CYS A 143 -17.30 -9.38 10.66
N VAL A 144 -16.63 -9.70 9.55
CA VAL A 144 -17.25 -9.74 8.22
C VAL A 144 -17.71 -11.13 7.77
N ARG A 145 -17.79 -12.10 8.71
CA ARG A 145 -18.17 -13.51 8.46
C ARG A 145 -17.30 -14.18 7.39
N ASP A 146 -16.00 -14.02 7.52
CA ASP A 146 -14.98 -14.62 6.66
C ASP A 146 -14.15 -15.69 7.41
N LYS A 147 -13.30 -16.41 6.68
CA LYS A 147 -12.39 -17.43 7.20
C LYS A 147 -11.28 -16.80 8.03
N SER A 148 -11.28 -17.07 9.33
CA SER A 148 -10.23 -16.60 10.25
C SER A 148 -8.84 -17.16 9.93
N GLU A 149 -8.77 -18.30 9.22
CA GLU A 149 -7.55 -18.97 8.76
C GLU A 149 -6.77 -18.17 7.72
N LYS A 150 -7.36 -17.08 7.19
CA LYS A 150 -6.69 -16.10 6.35
C LYS A 150 -5.76 -15.18 7.14
N ALA A 151 -5.80 -15.15 8.48
CA ALA A 151 -4.84 -14.37 9.25
C ALA A 151 -3.39 -14.82 8.95
N ASN A 152 -2.47 -13.86 8.95
CA ASN A 152 -1.07 -13.99 8.52
C ASN A 152 -0.91 -14.55 7.10
N SER A 153 -1.78 -14.13 6.19
CA SER A 153 -1.74 -14.58 4.79
C SER A 153 -2.07 -13.44 3.83
N ILE A 154 -1.91 -13.69 2.54
CA ILE A 154 -2.23 -12.75 1.47
C ILE A 154 -3.52 -13.21 0.80
N GLU A 155 -4.45 -12.29 0.57
CA GLU A 155 -5.64 -12.54 -0.21
C GLU A 155 -5.70 -11.65 -1.45
N ILE A 156 -5.91 -12.29 -2.59
CA ILE A 156 -6.19 -11.70 -3.90
C ILE A 156 -7.69 -11.83 -4.13
N TYR A 157 -8.43 -10.73 -4.02
CA TYR A 157 -9.89 -10.73 -4.14
C TYR A 157 -10.38 -10.95 -5.57
N ASN A 158 -9.56 -10.64 -6.58
CA ASN A 158 -9.88 -10.88 -7.98
C ASN A 158 -8.61 -11.22 -8.79
N ALA A 159 -8.58 -12.42 -9.37
CA ALA A 159 -7.44 -12.92 -10.15
C ALA A 159 -7.16 -12.12 -11.43
N GLY A 160 -8.19 -11.67 -12.14
CA GLY A 160 -8.03 -10.84 -13.35
C GLY A 160 -7.45 -9.47 -13.01
N GLU A 161 -7.91 -8.87 -11.92
CA GLU A 161 -7.40 -7.62 -11.43
C GLU A 161 -5.95 -7.74 -10.94
N TYR A 162 -5.58 -8.84 -10.29
CA TYR A 162 -4.17 -9.11 -9.96
C TYR A 162 -3.30 -9.12 -11.20
N GLN A 163 -3.70 -9.82 -12.27
CA GLN A 163 -2.96 -9.84 -13.54
C GLN A 163 -2.79 -8.45 -14.16
N ARG A 164 -3.82 -7.59 -14.03
CA ARG A 164 -3.76 -6.20 -14.49
C ARG A 164 -2.85 -5.36 -13.59
N MET A 165 -3.02 -5.44 -12.28
CA MET A 165 -2.37 -4.59 -11.30
C MET A 165 -0.90 -4.91 -11.10
N ARG A 166 -0.49 -6.17 -11.20
CA ARG A 166 0.92 -6.56 -11.11
C ARG A 166 1.78 -5.84 -12.15
N LEU A 167 1.24 -5.51 -13.33
CA LEU A 167 1.98 -4.76 -14.35
C LEU A 167 2.35 -3.34 -13.88
N HIS A 168 1.50 -2.71 -13.06
CA HIS A 168 1.81 -1.41 -12.44
C HIS A 168 2.87 -1.49 -11.34
N TYR A 169 3.19 -2.71 -10.90
CA TYR A 169 4.23 -3.06 -9.94
C TYR A 169 5.40 -3.83 -10.58
N ASN A 170 5.50 -3.82 -11.91
CA ASN A 170 6.54 -4.53 -12.66
C ASN A 170 6.57 -6.04 -12.38
N GLY A 171 5.39 -6.64 -12.35
CA GLY A 171 5.19 -8.05 -12.06
C GLY A 171 5.15 -8.30 -10.55
N HIS A 172 6.19 -8.94 -10.04
CA HIS A 172 6.21 -9.44 -8.67
C HIS A 172 6.14 -8.36 -7.58
N GLY A 173 6.34 -7.08 -7.90
CA GLY A 173 6.29 -6.00 -6.93
C GLY A 173 4.97 -5.88 -6.16
N LEU A 174 3.84 -6.31 -6.75
CA LEU A 174 2.54 -6.27 -6.08
C LEU A 174 2.50 -7.32 -4.97
N LEU A 175 2.96 -8.52 -5.25
CA LEU A 175 3.05 -9.56 -4.23
C LEU A 175 4.16 -9.27 -3.21
N LEU A 176 5.25 -8.64 -3.65
CA LEU A 176 6.32 -8.18 -2.76
C LEU A 176 5.79 -7.15 -1.75
N HIS A 177 4.93 -6.22 -2.17
CA HIS A 177 4.25 -5.29 -1.27
C HIS A 177 3.50 -6.04 -0.16
N GLU A 178 2.66 -7.01 -0.55
CA GLU A 178 1.88 -7.80 0.42
C GLU A 178 2.77 -8.66 1.33
N LEU A 179 3.86 -9.23 0.79
CA LEU A 179 4.85 -9.95 1.60
C LEU A 179 5.58 -9.02 2.58
N CYS A 180 5.83 -7.76 2.21
CA CYS A 180 6.43 -6.79 3.12
C CYS A 180 5.50 -6.49 4.31
N HIS A 181 4.19 -6.49 4.13
CA HIS A 181 3.25 -6.41 5.27
C HIS A 181 3.41 -7.58 6.24
N ILE A 182 3.58 -8.81 5.72
CA ILE A 182 3.82 -10.01 6.54
C ILE A 182 5.19 -9.93 7.23
N ILE A 183 6.25 -9.53 6.53
CA ILE A 183 7.60 -9.36 7.09
C ILE A 183 7.58 -8.29 8.20
N HIS A 184 6.92 -7.15 7.98
CA HIS A 184 6.77 -6.11 9.00
C HIS A 184 6.16 -6.67 10.28
N GLN A 185 5.08 -7.44 10.16
CA GLN A 185 4.40 -8.02 11.30
C GLN A 185 5.23 -9.08 12.04
N GLN A 186 5.90 -9.95 11.30
CA GLN A 186 6.50 -11.18 11.84
C GLN A 186 7.99 -11.03 12.19
N VAL A 187 8.69 -10.09 11.56
CA VAL A 187 10.15 -9.98 11.65
C VAL A 187 10.58 -8.78 12.48
N LEU A 188 10.00 -7.60 12.23
CA LEU A 188 10.47 -6.39 12.89
C LEU A 188 10.12 -6.36 14.40
N PRO A 189 10.98 -5.79 15.26
CA PRO A 189 10.66 -5.63 16.68
C PRO A 189 9.39 -4.78 16.86
N GLY A 190 8.45 -5.26 17.66
CA GLY A 190 7.14 -4.61 17.81
C GLY A 190 6.17 -4.87 16.65
N GLY A 191 6.55 -5.70 15.68
CA GLY A 191 5.72 -6.06 14.53
C GLY A 191 5.22 -4.83 13.79
N LEU A 192 3.92 -4.76 13.54
CA LEU A 192 3.26 -3.64 12.87
C LEU A 192 3.36 -2.31 13.62
N ASP A 193 3.67 -2.34 14.92
CA ASP A 193 3.86 -1.14 15.76
C ASP A 193 5.35 -0.79 15.91
N ASN A 194 6.20 -1.21 14.96
CA ASN A 194 7.62 -0.90 14.97
C ASN A 194 7.85 0.62 15.06
N ALA A 195 8.51 1.04 16.15
CA ALA A 195 8.70 2.46 16.46
C ALA A 195 9.51 3.20 15.38
N MET A 196 10.48 2.54 14.73
CA MET A 196 11.29 3.15 13.68
C MET A 196 10.46 3.40 12.42
N VAL A 197 9.62 2.44 12.04
CA VAL A 197 8.70 2.60 10.90
C VAL A 197 7.70 3.74 11.16
N ILE A 198 7.10 3.80 12.34
CA ILE A 198 6.16 4.87 12.73
C ILE A 198 6.84 6.24 12.67
N GLU A 199 8.04 6.36 13.24
CA GLU A 199 8.77 7.62 13.27
C GLU A 199 9.16 8.09 11.86
N PHE A 200 9.68 7.19 11.02
CA PHE A 200 10.07 7.57 9.67
C PHE A 200 8.89 7.80 8.74
N HIS A 201 7.72 7.23 9.03
CA HIS A 201 6.48 7.63 8.36
C HIS A 201 6.12 9.09 8.64
N LYS A 202 6.26 9.54 9.89
CA LYS A 202 6.04 10.96 10.25
C LYS A 202 7.04 11.86 9.53
N VAL A 203 8.32 11.49 9.54
CA VAL A 203 9.37 12.20 8.81
C VAL A 203 9.04 12.31 7.32
N ALA A 204 8.59 11.21 6.69
CA ALA A 204 8.21 11.20 5.29
C ALA A 204 7.01 12.14 5.04
N LYS A 205 5.99 12.13 5.90
CA LYS A 205 4.84 13.05 5.84
C LYS A 205 5.28 14.52 5.94
N GLU A 206 6.05 14.85 6.98
CA GLU A 206 6.53 16.21 7.26
C GLU A 206 7.43 16.76 6.15
N SER A 207 8.13 15.89 5.43
CA SER A 207 8.98 16.30 4.31
C SER A 207 8.19 16.92 3.14
N GLY A 208 6.89 16.63 3.03
CA GLY A 208 6.05 17.04 1.91
C GLY A 208 6.36 16.34 0.57
N LYS A 209 7.46 15.59 0.47
CA LYS A 209 7.94 14.95 -0.75
C LYS A 209 6.88 14.05 -1.40
N TYR A 210 6.25 13.21 -0.58
CA TYR A 210 5.28 12.20 -1.02
C TYR A 210 3.84 12.72 -1.15
N SER A 211 3.60 14.02 -0.90
CA SER A 211 2.26 14.61 -0.90
C SER A 211 1.67 14.76 -2.31
N LYS A 212 2.53 14.89 -3.32
CA LYS A 212 2.14 15.05 -4.72
C LYS A 212 3.18 14.40 -5.64
N VAL A 213 2.84 13.22 -6.12
CA VAL A 213 3.70 12.36 -6.91
C VAL A 213 3.02 11.95 -8.20
N LEU A 214 3.79 11.59 -9.23
CA LEU A 214 3.21 11.10 -10.47
C LEU A 214 2.48 9.79 -10.24
N ARG A 215 1.28 9.68 -10.81
CA ARG A 215 0.54 8.43 -10.83
C ARG A 215 1.08 7.51 -11.91
N ARG A 216 1.15 6.22 -11.60
CA ARG A 216 1.47 5.19 -12.59
C ARG A 216 0.25 4.40 -13.04
N ASP A 217 -0.66 4.21 -12.11
CA ASP A 217 -1.81 3.35 -12.26
C ASP A 217 -2.93 3.92 -13.13
N TRP A 218 -2.79 5.19 -13.57
CA TRP A 218 -3.66 5.97 -14.47
C TRP A 218 -5.02 5.31 -14.67
N ALA A 219 -5.75 5.16 -13.56
CA ALA A 219 -6.92 4.28 -13.42
C ALA A 219 -8.13 4.87 -14.15
N LEU A 220 -7.92 5.15 -15.43
CA LEU A 220 -8.71 5.97 -16.33
C LEU A 220 -8.96 7.40 -15.80
N LYS A 221 -8.17 7.86 -14.83
CA LYS A 221 -8.27 9.23 -14.27
C LYS A 221 -7.56 10.23 -15.17
N GLN A 222 -8.05 11.47 -15.22
CA GLN A 222 -7.46 12.58 -15.98
C GLN A 222 -6.45 13.39 -15.14
N VAL A 223 -5.79 12.78 -14.15
CA VAL A 223 -4.92 13.50 -13.20
C VAL A 223 -3.54 12.85 -13.18
N ASP A 224 -2.51 13.63 -13.50
CA ASP A 224 -1.12 13.16 -13.56
C ASP A 224 -0.47 12.90 -12.21
N THR A 225 -1.01 13.50 -11.15
CA THR A 225 -0.42 13.44 -9.80
C THR A 225 -1.43 13.07 -8.72
N ASP A 226 -0.97 12.44 -7.66
CA ASP A 226 -1.74 12.19 -6.43
C ASP A 226 -0.78 12.05 -5.24
N MET A 227 -1.29 11.92 -4.04
CA MET A 227 -0.53 11.55 -2.85
C MET A 227 -0.02 10.10 -2.97
N ALA A 228 1.24 9.87 -2.63
CA ALA A 228 1.85 8.54 -2.69
C ALA A 228 1.21 7.59 -1.68
N TYR A 229 1.03 6.33 -2.07
CA TYR A 229 0.33 5.35 -1.22
C TYR A 229 1.02 5.12 0.14
N CYS A 230 2.35 5.29 0.19
CA CYS A 230 3.14 5.23 1.42
C CYS A 230 2.70 6.24 2.51
N LEU A 231 1.93 7.29 2.18
CA LEU A 231 1.45 8.25 3.18
C LEU A 231 0.16 7.81 3.91
N VAL A 232 -0.55 6.79 3.42
CA VAL A 232 -1.83 6.34 4.00
C VAL A 232 -1.68 5.98 5.48
N ASN A 233 -0.76 5.08 5.81
CA ASN A 233 -0.40 4.73 7.18
C ASN A 233 1.04 4.18 7.22
N HIS A 234 1.58 3.94 8.42
CA HIS A 234 2.97 3.50 8.60
C HIS A 234 3.22 2.06 8.09
N LYS A 235 2.17 1.23 7.95
CA LYS A 235 2.27 -0.12 7.39
C LYS A 235 2.43 -0.03 5.87
N GLU A 236 1.59 0.77 5.19
CA GLU A 236 1.77 1.06 3.77
C GLU A 236 3.09 1.75 3.49
N PHE A 237 3.55 2.62 4.40
CA PHE A 237 4.87 3.23 4.29
C PHE A 237 5.99 2.19 4.24
N PHE A 238 5.98 1.22 5.16
CA PHE A 238 6.97 0.15 5.14
C PHE A 238 6.88 -0.67 3.85
N SER A 239 5.68 -1.10 3.46
CA SER A 239 5.50 -2.01 2.31
C SER A 239 5.81 -1.34 0.98
N GLU A 240 5.30 -0.13 0.73
CA GLU A 240 5.56 0.60 -0.53
C GLU A 240 7.03 0.97 -0.70
N ILE A 241 7.66 1.52 0.34
CA ILE A 241 9.06 1.94 0.25
C ILE A 241 10.00 0.72 0.20
N SER A 242 9.60 -0.41 0.81
CA SER A 242 10.34 -1.67 0.67
C SER A 242 10.39 -2.18 -0.76
N VAL A 243 9.28 -2.09 -1.51
CA VAL A 243 9.28 -2.45 -2.94
C VAL A 243 10.28 -1.59 -3.71
N ALA A 244 10.34 -0.28 -3.44
CA ALA A 244 11.33 0.60 -4.06
C ALA A 244 12.77 0.30 -3.61
N TYR A 245 12.98 -0.03 -2.33
CA TYR A 245 14.29 -0.35 -1.77
C TYR A 245 14.86 -1.68 -2.29
N LEU A 246 14.00 -2.68 -2.49
CA LEU A 246 14.35 -4.02 -2.99
C LEU A 246 14.29 -4.13 -4.51
N ALA A 247 13.94 -3.04 -5.20
CA ALA A 247 13.89 -3.01 -6.65
C ALA A 247 15.30 -3.16 -7.26
N ASP A 248 15.68 -4.41 -7.58
CA ASP A 248 16.92 -4.76 -8.30
C ASP A 248 16.67 -5.09 -9.79
N CYS A 249 15.40 -5.09 -10.25
CA CYS A 249 15.05 -5.53 -11.60
C CYS A 249 15.05 -4.42 -12.67
N TYR A 250 15.51 -3.20 -12.35
CA TYR A 250 15.46 -2.04 -13.26
C TYR A 250 16.82 -1.64 -13.82
N TYR A 251 17.65 -2.62 -14.21
CA TYR A 251 19.03 -2.38 -14.66
C TYR A 251 19.16 -1.31 -15.77
N GLY A 252 18.13 -1.15 -16.61
CA GLY A 252 18.09 -0.13 -17.68
C GLY A 252 17.80 1.30 -17.22
N VAL A 253 17.19 1.51 -16.04
CA VAL A 253 16.84 2.85 -15.51
C VAL A 253 17.41 3.14 -14.11
N GLU A 254 18.07 2.17 -13.47
CA GLU A 254 18.78 2.37 -12.19
C GLU A 254 19.80 3.50 -12.26
N LYS A 255 20.58 3.55 -13.35
CA LYS A 255 21.69 4.50 -13.50
C LYS A 255 21.26 5.87 -13.98
N GLU A 256 20.05 6.01 -14.52
CA GLU A 256 19.52 7.29 -15.02
C GLU A 256 19.09 8.26 -13.88
N GLY A 257 19.31 7.86 -12.62
CA GLY A 257 18.95 8.53 -11.38
C GLY A 257 18.86 10.05 -11.44
N THR A 258 17.63 10.51 -11.50
CA THR A 258 17.22 11.91 -11.54
C THR A 258 16.42 12.20 -10.28
N THR A 259 16.41 13.47 -9.84
CA THR A 259 15.49 13.94 -8.80
C THR A 259 14.16 14.43 -9.38
N VAL A 260 14.07 14.53 -10.71
CA VAL A 260 12.87 14.95 -11.42
C VAL A 260 11.94 13.75 -11.62
N MET A 261 10.84 13.72 -10.86
CA MET A 261 9.88 12.60 -10.85
C MET A 261 9.47 12.07 -12.23
N ALA A 262 9.28 12.95 -13.21
CA ALA A 262 8.89 12.57 -14.58
C ALA A 262 9.90 11.67 -15.29
N LYS A 263 11.15 11.63 -14.82
CA LYS A 263 12.23 10.81 -15.35
C LYS A 263 12.59 9.65 -14.41
N CYS A 264 11.88 9.49 -13.28
CA CYS A 264 12.16 8.46 -12.28
C CYS A 264 11.30 7.20 -12.43
N SER A 265 10.37 7.16 -13.37
CA SER A 265 9.47 6.03 -13.50
C SER A 265 10.00 4.99 -14.49
N PRO A 266 9.96 3.68 -14.17
CA PRO A 266 10.11 2.63 -15.18
C PRO A 266 9.07 2.83 -16.31
N PRO A 267 9.35 2.33 -17.53
CA PRO A 267 8.49 2.54 -18.69
C PRO A 267 7.04 2.09 -18.45
N PHE A 268 6.12 2.77 -19.14
CA PHE A 268 4.71 2.38 -19.16
C PHE A 268 4.58 1.05 -19.91
N ILE A 269 3.92 0.06 -19.29
CA ILE A 269 3.70 -1.24 -19.92
C ILE A 269 2.22 -1.57 -20.15
N SER A 270 1.30 -0.76 -19.61
CA SER A 270 -0.13 -0.93 -19.84
C SER A 270 -0.51 -0.37 -21.21
N ILE A 271 -1.14 -1.19 -22.06
CA ILE A 271 -1.55 -0.79 -23.42
C ILE A 271 -2.47 0.44 -23.41
N ASP A 272 -3.50 0.46 -22.56
CA ASP A 272 -4.44 1.59 -22.41
C ASP A 272 -3.75 2.90 -21.93
N VAL A 273 -2.56 2.79 -21.33
CA VAL A 273 -1.78 3.94 -20.90
C VAL A 273 -0.93 4.43 -22.07
N ILE A 274 -0.29 3.51 -22.80
CA ILE A 274 0.49 3.80 -24.00
C ILE A 274 -0.39 4.48 -25.06
N GLU A 275 -1.56 3.91 -25.36
CA GLU A 275 -2.50 4.45 -26.35
C GLU A 275 -2.98 5.86 -26.00
N ARG A 276 -3.31 6.12 -24.72
CA ARG A 276 -3.75 7.44 -24.27
C ARG A 276 -2.64 8.49 -24.40
N ILE A 277 -1.41 8.13 -24.05
CA ILE A 277 -0.25 9.03 -24.19
C ILE A 277 -0.02 9.37 -25.67
N GLN A 278 -0.14 8.37 -26.56
CA GLN A 278 -0.05 8.58 -28.01
C GLN A 278 -1.15 9.53 -28.49
N GLN A 279 -2.41 9.31 -28.08
CA GLN A 279 -3.52 10.18 -28.44
C GLN A 279 -3.35 11.61 -27.92
N GLN A 280 -2.86 11.81 -26.70
CA GLN A 280 -2.58 13.14 -26.15
C GLN A 280 -1.43 13.83 -26.89
N ALA A 281 -0.40 13.09 -27.29
CA ALA A 281 0.70 13.63 -28.09
C ALA A 281 0.19 14.08 -29.47
N GLU A 282 -0.64 13.26 -30.13
CA GLU A 282 -1.29 13.60 -31.40
C GLU A 282 -2.22 14.82 -31.27
N ASP A 283 -3.04 14.88 -30.22
CA ASP A 283 -3.91 16.02 -29.93
C ASP A 283 -3.11 17.30 -29.63
N SER A 284 -1.97 17.19 -28.95
CA SER A 284 -1.09 18.32 -28.65
C SER A 284 -0.36 18.81 -29.90
N MET A 285 0.02 17.90 -30.80
CA MET A 285 0.66 18.20 -32.07
C MET A 285 -0.35 18.83 -33.04
N TRP A 286 -1.58 18.31 -33.09
CA TRP A 286 -2.71 18.91 -33.79
C TRP A 286 -3.04 20.31 -33.25
N LYS A 287 -3.10 20.50 -31.93
CA LYS A 287 -3.30 21.82 -31.30
C LYS A 287 -2.15 22.79 -31.56
N SER A 288 -0.92 22.31 -31.66
CA SER A 288 0.23 23.12 -32.10
C SER A 288 0.11 23.53 -33.56
N CYS A 289 -0.51 22.71 -34.41
CA CYS A 289 -0.81 23.06 -35.81
C CYS A 289 -2.06 23.94 -35.95
N THR A 290 -3.05 23.82 -35.05
CA THR A 290 -4.30 24.59 -35.10
C THR A 290 -4.32 25.82 -34.20
N ASN A 291 -3.25 26.13 -33.47
CA ASN A 291 -3.08 27.43 -32.79
C ASN A 291 -2.91 28.62 -33.76
N ALA A 292 -3.19 28.41 -35.05
CA ALA A 292 -3.59 29.46 -35.98
C ALA A 292 -5.07 29.90 -35.82
N CYS A 293 -5.94 29.20 -35.08
CA CYS A 293 -7.33 29.59 -34.83
C CYS A 293 -7.83 29.00 -33.49
N GLY A 294 -8.00 29.85 -32.48
CA GLY A 294 -8.43 29.43 -31.14
C GLY A 294 -9.92 29.16 -31.04
N VAL A 295 -10.30 28.17 -30.21
CA VAL A 295 -11.55 28.13 -29.43
C VAL A 295 -11.33 27.22 -28.20
N THR A 296 -11.71 27.70 -27.03
CA THR A 296 -11.75 26.94 -25.76
C THR A 296 -13.02 26.11 -25.65
N SER A 297 -12.93 24.85 -25.21
CA SER A 297 -14.11 24.14 -24.67
C SER A 297 -13.84 23.62 -23.25
N LYS A 298 -14.81 23.90 -22.38
CA LYS A 298 -14.94 23.30 -21.04
C LYS A 298 -15.80 22.05 -21.19
N SER A 299 -15.43 20.94 -20.55
CA SER A 299 -16.36 19.84 -20.30
C SER A 299 -16.41 19.52 -18.81
N ASN A 300 -17.63 19.60 -18.27
CA ASN A 300 -18.02 19.10 -16.96
C ASN A 300 -18.36 17.61 -17.11
N HIS A 301 -17.75 16.75 -16.29
CA HIS A 301 -18.26 15.39 -16.06
C HIS A 301 -18.34 15.09 -14.55
N PRO A 302 -19.39 14.37 -14.10
CA PRO A 302 -19.59 14.06 -12.69
C PRO A 302 -18.61 12.97 -12.25
N VAL A 303 -17.88 13.24 -11.16
CA VAL A 303 -16.89 12.34 -10.58
C VAL A 303 -17.61 11.21 -9.84
N MET A 304 -17.70 10.03 -10.45
CA MET A 304 -17.92 8.79 -9.71
C MET A 304 -16.65 8.48 -8.90
N LEU A 305 -16.79 8.26 -7.60
CA LEU A 305 -15.72 7.71 -6.76
C LEU A 305 -15.36 6.30 -7.26
N VAL A 306 -14.19 6.16 -7.86
CA VAL A 306 -13.61 4.88 -8.28
C VAL A 306 -12.71 4.33 -7.16
N PRO A 307 -12.92 3.11 -6.61
CA PRO A 307 -12.19 2.62 -5.45
C PRO A 307 -10.77 2.12 -5.77
N HIS A 308 -9.89 2.35 -4.78
CA HIS A 308 -8.56 1.79 -4.51
C HIS A 308 -7.76 1.25 -5.69
N CYS A 309 -6.78 2.07 -6.10
CA CYS A 309 -5.74 1.71 -7.02
C CYS A 309 -4.43 2.19 -6.40
N SER A 310 -3.43 1.30 -6.34
CA SER A 310 -2.22 1.63 -5.61
C SER A 310 -1.44 2.68 -6.37
N LYS A 311 -1.25 3.80 -5.69
CA LYS A 311 -0.65 5.02 -6.20
C LYS A 311 0.86 4.85 -6.12
N PHE A 312 1.34 3.86 -6.88
CA PHE A 312 2.71 3.40 -6.84
C PHE A 312 3.62 4.57 -7.17
N PHE A 313 4.57 4.80 -6.27
CA PHE A 313 5.57 5.85 -6.35
C PHE A 313 6.91 5.21 -6.68
N PRO A 314 7.19 4.95 -7.99
CA PRO A 314 8.26 4.07 -8.35
C PRO A 314 9.58 4.80 -8.26
N PHE A 315 10.40 4.33 -7.33
CA PHE A 315 11.82 4.47 -7.46
C PHE A 315 12.46 3.10 -7.58
N THR A 316 13.49 3.00 -8.41
CA THR A 316 14.55 2.02 -8.19
C THR A 316 15.21 2.31 -6.83
N LYS A 317 15.97 1.34 -6.31
CA LYS A 317 16.73 1.54 -5.06
C LYS A 317 17.59 2.81 -5.09
N ASP A 318 18.23 3.07 -6.24
CA ASP A 318 19.08 4.23 -6.45
C ASP A 318 18.32 5.56 -6.53
N GLN A 319 17.14 5.56 -7.14
CA GLN A 319 16.32 6.76 -7.19
C GLN A 319 15.75 7.09 -5.81
N LEU A 320 15.37 6.08 -5.00
CA LEU A 320 14.93 6.29 -3.62
C LEU A 320 16.06 6.92 -2.80
N ARG A 321 17.28 6.40 -2.95
CA ARG A 321 18.48 6.94 -2.29
C ARG A 321 18.68 8.42 -2.60
N ARG A 322 18.51 8.85 -3.86
CA ARG A 322 18.70 10.26 -4.28
C ARG A 322 17.53 11.14 -3.86
N TYR A 323 16.31 10.64 -3.99
CA TYR A 323 15.10 11.40 -3.71
C TYR A 323 14.92 11.65 -2.21
N ASP A 324 15.14 10.63 -1.39
CA ASP A 324 15.02 10.74 0.04
C ASP A 324 16.10 9.95 0.80
N PRO A 325 17.33 10.49 0.87
CA PRO A 325 18.44 9.83 1.56
C PRO A 325 18.13 9.48 3.02
N ARG A 326 17.29 10.28 3.69
CA ARG A 326 16.92 10.05 5.09
C ARG A 326 16.03 8.81 5.24
N VAL A 327 15.00 8.68 4.41
CA VAL A 327 14.16 7.48 4.36
C VAL A 327 14.99 6.28 3.87
N PHE A 328 15.80 6.45 2.82
CA PHE A 328 16.67 5.38 2.31
C PHE A 328 17.58 4.79 3.41
N ASN A 329 18.27 5.64 4.17
CA ASN A 329 19.15 5.19 5.25
C ASN A 329 18.40 4.50 6.40
N CYS A 330 17.11 4.83 6.61
CA CYS A 330 16.27 4.08 7.54
C CYS A 330 15.99 2.67 7.01
N PHE A 331 15.63 2.55 5.73
CA PHE A 331 15.37 1.26 5.11
C PHE A 331 16.62 0.39 5.04
N VAL A 332 17.81 0.95 4.90
CA VAL A 332 19.07 0.21 5.09
C VAL A 332 19.09 -0.47 6.46
N LYS A 333 18.82 0.25 7.55
CA LYS A 333 18.82 -0.33 8.91
C LYS A 333 17.72 -1.36 9.13
N LEU A 334 16.50 -1.10 8.64
CA LEU A 334 15.39 -2.04 8.76
C LEU A 334 15.68 -3.34 8.03
N TRP A 335 16.23 -3.26 6.80
CA TRP A 335 16.54 -4.44 5.99
C TRP A 335 17.82 -5.17 6.46
N GLU A 336 18.82 -4.48 7.02
CA GLU A 336 19.94 -5.11 7.73
C GLU A 336 19.44 -5.95 8.92
N PHE A 337 18.47 -5.42 9.69
CA PHE A 337 17.85 -6.19 10.77
C PHE A 337 17.13 -7.43 10.23
N ILE A 338 16.30 -7.27 9.18
CA ILE A 338 15.56 -8.37 8.55
C ILE A 338 16.52 -9.43 7.99
N GLU A 339 17.65 -9.03 7.39
CA GLU A 339 18.68 -9.94 6.88
C GLU A 339 19.33 -10.77 8.00
N SER A 340 19.51 -10.16 9.18
CA SER A 340 20.04 -10.84 10.38
C SER A 340 19.00 -11.67 11.15
N TRP A 341 17.73 -11.62 10.76
CA TRP A 341 16.65 -12.30 11.49
C TRP A 341 16.77 -13.83 11.42
N GLU A 342 16.60 -14.49 12.56
CA GLU A 342 16.52 -15.94 12.63
C GLU A 342 15.07 -16.41 12.75
N ASP A 343 14.62 -17.17 11.76
CA ASP A 343 13.28 -17.76 11.75
C ASP A 343 13.15 -18.91 12.75
N ALA A 344 12.70 -18.61 13.97
CA ALA A 344 12.51 -19.60 15.03
C ALA A 344 11.51 -20.71 14.65
N GLU A 345 10.46 -20.38 13.88
CA GLU A 345 9.46 -21.35 13.40
C GLU A 345 10.02 -22.26 12.30
N GLY A 346 11.02 -21.77 11.56
CA GLY A 346 11.69 -22.49 10.48
C GLY A 346 12.80 -23.46 10.93
N LYS A 347 13.16 -23.50 12.22
CA LYS A 347 14.29 -24.29 12.76
C LYS A 347 14.08 -25.82 12.80
N GLY A 348 12.97 -26.36 12.28
CA GLY A 348 12.69 -27.81 12.26
C GLY A 348 12.06 -28.34 10.97
N CYS A 349 12.14 -27.60 9.86
CA CYS A 349 11.56 -28.00 8.59
C CYS A 349 12.67 -28.36 7.58
N ASP A 350 13.08 -29.63 7.58
CA ASP A 350 14.14 -30.19 6.70
C ASP A 350 13.76 -30.18 5.20
N TRP A 351 12.53 -29.82 4.87
CA TRP A 351 12.03 -29.75 3.48
C TRP A 351 12.39 -28.44 2.76
N CYS A 352 13.07 -27.50 3.44
CA CYS A 352 13.20 -26.11 2.99
C CYS A 352 14.56 -25.71 2.41
N ASP A 353 15.53 -26.63 2.31
CA ASP A 353 16.93 -26.31 2.01
C ASP A 353 17.32 -26.32 0.52
N TRP A 354 16.34 -26.32 -0.40
CA TRP A 354 16.58 -26.50 -1.85
C TRP A 354 16.60 -25.21 -2.69
N PHE A 355 17.04 -24.08 -2.13
CA PHE A 355 17.35 -22.87 -2.91
C PHE A 355 18.57 -22.15 -2.36
#